data_AF-A0AB37MHI5-F1
#
_entry.id   AF-A0AB37MHI5-F1
#
_cell.length_a   1.000
_cell.length_b   1.000
_cell.length_c   1.000
_cell.angle_alpha   90.00
_cell.angle_beta   90.00
_cell.angle_gamma   90.00
#
_symmetry.space_group_name_H-M   'P 1'
#
loop_
_entity.id
_entity.type
_entity.pdbx_description
1 polymer ?
#
loop_
_entity_poly.entity_id
_entity_poly.type
_entity_poly.pdbx_seq_one_letter_code
_entity_poly.pdbx_strand_id
1 'polypeptide(L)'
;ASPDLIQSLKDTLRETRGKSNEAAGRKTAVDARVRALEIQRERFVQFKTYLANTKIEALSRITNEFLQNIGSDIRIRFDGYTILKSGKVREKISISLLRDGMDCGS
;
A
#
# COMPACT_ATOMS: atom_id res chain seq x y z
N ALA A 1 1.82 -55.53 -28.15
CA ALA A 1 2.67 -54.39 -27.72
C ALA A 1 3.77 -54.95 -26.83
N SER A 2 5.02 -54.58 -27.09
CA SER A 2 6.20 -55.14 -26.41
C SER A 2 6.23 -54.72 -24.93
N PRO A 3 6.50 -55.65 -23.99
CA PRO A 3 6.52 -55.39 -22.55
C PRO A 3 7.51 -54.27 -22.15
N ASP A 4 8.60 -54.09 -22.90
CA ASP A 4 9.58 -53.00 -22.70
C ASP A 4 8.98 -51.60 -22.89
N LEU A 5 8.06 -51.45 -23.85
CA LEU A 5 7.42 -50.16 -24.12
C LEU A 5 6.49 -49.77 -22.95
N ILE A 6 5.79 -50.75 -22.39
CA ILE A 6 4.91 -50.56 -21.24
C ILE A 6 5.72 -50.18 -19.99
N GLN A 7 6.89 -50.80 -19.80
CA GLN A 7 7.77 -50.49 -18.68
C GLN A 7 8.36 -49.08 -18.79
N SER A 8 8.88 -48.71 -19.97
CA SER A 8 9.39 -47.36 -20.23
C SER A 8 8.34 -46.26 -19.99
N LEU A 9 7.09 -46.49 -20.40
CA LEU A 9 5.98 -45.55 -20.14
C LEU A 9 5.67 -45.41 -18.65
N LYS A 10 5.72 -46.50 -17.87
CA LYS A 10 5.52 -46.46 -16.42
C LYS A 10 6.64 -45.68 -15.71
N ASP A 11 7.88 -45.87 -16.13
CA ASP A 11 9.03 -45.16 -15.57
C ASP A 11 8.95 -43.66 -15.88
N THR A 12 8.60 -43.31 -17.12
CA THR A 12 8.37 -41.91 -17.54
C THR A 12 7.23 -41.27 -16.76
N LEU A 13 6.12 -41.98 -16.53
CA LEU A 13 5.00 -41.50 -15.71
C LEU A 13 5.45 -41.20 -14.28
N ARG A 14 6.23 -42.11 -13.68
CA ARG A 14 6.75 -41.96 -12.31
C ARG A 14 7.67 -40.75 -12.20
N GLU A 15 8.60 -40.60 -13.15
CA GLU A 15 9.52 -39.47 -13.21
C GLU A 15 8.77 -38.14 -13.38
N THR A 16 7.80 -38.10 -14.31
CA THR A 16 7.01 -36.89 -14.58
C THR A 16 6.17 -36.49 -13.38
N ARG A 17 5.57 -37.46 -12.66
CA ARG A 17 4.86 -37.20 -11.40
C ARG A 17 5.79 -36.66 -10.32
N GLY A 18 7.00 -37.20 -10.19
CA GLY A 18 8.02 -36.67 -9.27
C GLY A 18 8.35 -35.21 -9.55
N LYS A 19 8.70 -34.89 -10.80
CA LYS A 19 8.98 -33.51 -11.24
C LYS A 19 7.80 -32.57 -11.03
N SER A 20 6.58 -33.04 -11.28
CA SER A 20 5.36 -32.26 -11.06
C SER A 20 5.14 -31.94 -9.58
N ASN A 21 5.32 -32.91 -8.69
CA ASN A 21 5.20 -32.70 -7.24
C ASN A 21 6.27 -31.74 -6.71
N GLU A 22 7.51 -31.86 -7.16
CA GLU A 22 8.58 -30.92 -6.82
C GLU A 22 8.27 -29.50 -7.29
N ALA A 23 7.80 -29.36 -8.53
CA ALA A 23 7.40 -28.07 -9.08
C ALA A 23 6.23 -27.45 -8.29
N ALA A 24 5.24 -28.26 -7.89
CA ALA A 24 4.13 -27.82 -7.05
C ALA A 24 4.63 -27.34 -5.68
N GLY A 25 5.53 -28.09 -5.04
CA GLY A 25 6.14 -27.69 -3.77
C GLY A 25 6.90 -26.36 -3.87
N ARG A 26 7.70 -26.19 -4.93
CA ARG A 26 8.39 -24.91 -5.21
C ARG A 26 7.41 -23.77 -5.41
N LYS A 27 6.33 -23.98 -6.17
CA LYS A 27 5.29 -22.98 -6.40
C LYS A 27 4.64 -22.55 -5.09
N THR A 28 4.24 -23.49 -4.23
CA THR A 28 3.62 -23.18 -2.94
C THR A 28 4.56 -22.36 -2.03
N ALA A 29 5.86 -22.67 -2.03
CA ALA A 29 6.85 -21.92 -1.26
C ALA A 29 7.02 -20.48 -1.79
N VAL A 30 7.06 -20.31 -3.12
CA VAL A 30 7.12 -18.98 -3.75
C VAL A 30 5.86 -18.18 -3.45
N ASP A 31 4.67 -18.78 -3.60
CA ASP A 31 3.38 -18.12 -3.33
C ASP A 31 3.29 -17.67 -1.87
N ALA A 32 3.78 -18.47 -0.92
CA ALA A 32 3.83 -18.08 0.48
C ALA A 32 4.75 -16.85 0.70
N ARG A 33 5.90 -16.81 0.03
CA ARG A 33 6.83 -15.68 0.12
C ARG A 33 6.27 -14.41 -0.52
N VAL A 34 5.59 -14.53 -1.67
CA VAL A 34 4.91 -13.40 -2.32
C VAL A 34 3.86 -12.81 -1.39
N ARG A 35 2.99 -13.64 -0.80
CA ARG A 35 1.98 -13.18 0.17
C ARG A 35 2.60 -12.44 1.36
N ALA A 36 3.70 -12.96 1.91
CA ALA A 36 4.38 -12.30 3.02
C ALA A 36 4.93 -10.91 2.63
N LEU A 37 5.48 -10.78 1.42
CA LEU A 37 5.99 -9.51 0.90
C LEU A 37 4.86 -8.52 0.60
N GLU A 38 3.71 -8.99 0.13
CA GLU A 38 2.53 -8.13 -0.09
C GLU A 38 2.02 -7.54 1.21
N ILE A 39 1.90 -8.35 2.27
CA ILE A 39 1.53 -7.90 3.61
C ILE A 39 2.54 -6.88 4.14
N GLN A 40 3.84 -7.13 3.96
CA GLN A 40 4.89 -6.21 4.38
C GLN A 40 4.78 -4.88 3.63
N ARG A 41 4.55 -4.92 2.32
CA ARG A 41 4.36 -3.73 1.48
C ARG A 41 3.17 -2.91 1.97
N GLU A 42 2.03 -3.53 2.25
CA GLU A 42 0.84 -2.84 2.75
C GLU A 42 1.09 -2.15 4.09
N ARG A 43 1.73 -2.86 5.04
CA ARG A 43 2.13 -2.28 6.33
C ARG A 43 3.07 -1.09 6.15
N PHE A 44 4.03 -1.18 5.21
CA PHE A 44 4.94 -0.09 4.93
C PHE A 44 4.22 1.14 4.34
N VAL A 45 3.25 0.93 3.46
CA VAL A 45 2.41 2.03 2.94
C VAL A 45 1.64 2.69 4.08
N GLN A 46 0.96 1.92 4.93
CA GLN A 46 0.23 2.46 6.09
C GLN A 46 1.15 3.24 7.03
N PHE A 47 2.36 2.74 7.28
CA PHE A 47 3.36 3.43 8.09
C PHE A 47 3.76 4.78 7.49
N LYS A 48 4.03 4.85 6.18
CA LYS A 48 4.32 6.12 5.51
C LYS A 48 3.16 7.10 5.62
N THR A 49 1.93 6.63 5.42
CA THR A 49 0.72 7.46 5.56
C THR A 49 0.57 7.99 6.98
N TYR A 50 0.82 7.16 7.99
CA TYR A 50 0.85 7.59 9.39
C TYR A 50 1.87 8.71 9.62
N LEU A 51 3.12 8.52 9.19
CA LEU A 51 4.16 9.54 9.32
C LEU A 51 3.81 10.86 8.61
N ALA A 52 3.19 10.78 7.43
CA ALA A 52 2.74 11.96 6.70
C ALA A 52 1.65 12.72 7.48
N ASN A 53 0.65 12.00 7.99
CA ASN A 53 -0.44 12.61 8.77
C ASN A 53 0.06 13.24 10.07
N THR A 54 0.98 12.60 10.80
CA THR A 54 1.56 13.17 12.03
C THR A 54 2.33 14.47 11.74
N LYS A 55 3.08 14.53 10.63
CA LYS A 55 3.79 15.76 10.24
C LYS A 55 2.80 16.88 9.91
N ILE A 56 1.72 16.55 9.21
CA ILE A 56 0.70 17.50 8.82
C ILE A 56 -0.04 18.06 10.03
N GLU A 57 -0.39 17.20 10.98
CA GLU A 57 -1.00 17.60 12.24
C GLU A 57 -0.09 18.54 13.03
N ALA A 58 1.21 18.22 13.12
CA ALA A 58 2.18 19.08 13.78
C ALA A 58 2.31 20.46 13.11
N LEU A 59 2.39 20.50 11.77
CA LEU A 59 2.41 21.75 11.00
C LEU A 59 1.12 22.56 11.21
N SER A 60 -0.04 21.91 11.11
CA SER A 60 -1.34 22.53 11.34
C SER A 60 -1.43 23.17 12.72
N ARG A 61 -0.96 22.47 13.76
CA ARG A 61 -0.93 22.99 15.12
C ARG A 61 -0.05 24.23 15.22
N ILE A 62 1.21 24.14 14.79
CA ILE A 62 2.19 25.23 14.90
C ILE A 62 1.72 26.48 14.13
N THR A 63 1.25 26.29 12.89
CA THR A 63 0.81 27.41 12.04
C THR A 63 -0.42 28.11 12.62
N ASN A 64 -1.42 27.37 13.07
CA ASN A 64 -2.62 27.98 13.64
C ASN A 64 -2.38 28.60 15.03
N GLU A 65 -1.47 28.04 15.83
CA GLU A 65 -1.03 28.64 17.09
C GLU A 65 -0.34 29.99 16.83
N PHE A 66 0.53 30.06 15.82
CA PHE A 66 1.16 31.32 15.40
C PHE A 66 0.14 32.36 14.93
N LEU A 67 -0.81 31.98 14.05
CA LEU A 67 -1.86 32.88 13.56
C LEU A 67 -2.73 33.42 14.69
N GLN A 68 -3.08 32.56 15.65
CA GLN A 68 -3.82 32.97 16.84
C GLN A 68 -3.02 33.96 17.71
N ASN A 69 -1.72 33.72 17.91
CA ASN A 69 -0.86 34.56 18.74
C ASN A 69 -0.69 35.98 18.17
N ILE A 70 -0.79 36.15 16.86
CA ILE A 70 -0.75 37.48 16.22
C ILE A 70 -2.14 38.14 16.10
N GLY A 71 -3.19 37.52 16.65
CA GLY A 71 -4.56 38.04 16.58
C GLY A 71 -5.22 37.88 15.20
N SER A 72 -4.75 36.93 14.39
CA SER A 72 -5.30 36.68 13.07
C SER A 72 -6.66 35.99 13.15
N ASP A 73 -7.59 36.39 12.27
CA ASP A 73 -8.92 35.83 12.09
C ASP A 73 -8.93 34.62 11.14
N ILE A 74 -7.79 34.30 10.53
CA ILE A 74 -7.65 33.17 9.61
C ILE A 74 -7.07 31.95 10.31
N ARG A 75 -7.46 30.78 9.81
CA ARG A 75 -6.90 29.48 10.11
C ARG A 75 -6.52 28.75 8.83
N ILE A 76 -5.60 27.82 8.94
CA ILE A 76 -5.14 27.00 7.82
C ILE A 76 -5.51 25.55 8.09
N ARG A 77 -6.21 24.92 7.14
CA ARG A 77 -6.47 23.48 7.12
C ARG A 77 -5.49 22.80 6.18
N PHE A 78 -4.82 21.77 6.68
CA PHE A 78 -3.91 20.93 5.91
C PHE A 78 -4.54 19.55 5.71
N ASP A 79 -4.62 19.10 4.47
CA ASP A 79 -5.15 17.80 4.08
C ASP A 79 -4.02 16.95 3.48
N GLY A 80 -3.75 15.78 4.07
CA GLY A 80 -2.60 14.93 3.69
C GLY A 80 -2.79 14.01 2.49
N TYR A 81 -4.02 13.92 2.02
CA TYR A 81 -4.36 13.16 0.83
C TYR A 81 -5.51 13.86 0.10
N THR A 82 -5.62 13.59 -1.19
CA THR A 82 -6.76 14.04 -1.99
C THR A 82 -7.33 12.86 -2.75
N ILE A 83 -8.65 12.69 -2.68
CA ILE A 83 -9.36 11.70 -3.48
C ILE A 83 -9.67 12.35 -4.83
N LEU A 84 -9.12 11.79 -5.91
CA LEU A 84 -9.41 12.25 -7.26
C LEU A 84 -10.86 11.91 -7.64
N LYS A 85 -11.41 12.58 -8.66
CA LYS A 85 -12.74 12.23 -9.25
C LYS A 85 -12.85 10.76 -9.68
N SER A 86 -11.71 10.11 -9.93
CA SER A 86 -11.60 8.69 -10.25
C SER A 86 -11.60 7.74 -9.05
N GLY A 87 -11.69 8.26 -7.82
CA GLY A 87 -11.59 7.49 -6.57
C GLY A 87 -10.16 7.12 -6.16
N LYS A 88 -9.15 7.41 -7.00
CA LYS A 88 -7.74 7.18 -6.65
C LYS A 88 -7.28 8.15 -5.56
N VAL A 89 -6.65 7.62 -4.52
CA VAL A 89 -5.98 8.41 -3.48
C VAL A 89 -4.67 8.96 -4.03
N ARG A 90 -4.51 10.28 -4.00
CA ARG A 90 -3.25 10.96 -4.29
C ARG A 90 -2.66 11.48 -2.98
N GLU A 91 -1.47 11.01 -2.64
CA GLU A 91 -0.69 11.57 -1.54
C GLU A 91 -0.08 12.90 -1.98
N LYS A 92 -0.78 13.99 -1.65
CA LYS A 92 -0.37 15.38 -1.84
C LYS A 92 -0.89 16.18 -0.66
N ILE A 93 -0.05 17.04 -0.09
CA ILE A 93 -0.47 18.00 0.92
C ILE A 93 -1.25 19.11 0.21
N SER A 94 -2.52 19.24 0.54
CA SER A 94 -3.40 20.34 0.11
C SER A 94 -3.62 21.27 1.30
N ILE A 95 -3.66 22.58 1.03
CA ILE A 95 -3.78 23.62 2.05
C ILE A 95 -4.98 24.48 1.68
N SER A 96 -5.82 24.80 2.66
CA SER A 96 -6.99 25.69 2.48
C SER A 96 -7.05 26.72 3.61
N LEU A 97 -7.48 27.93 3.27
CA LEU A 97 -7.68 29.02 4.21
C LEU A 97 -9.11 28.98 4.75
N LEU A 98 -9.24 29.07 6.06
CA LEU A 98 -10.50 29.16 6.77
C LEU A 98 -10.60 30.53 7.45
N ARG A 99 -11.68 31.27 7.22
CA ARG A 99 -12.02 32.48 7.99
C ARG A 99 -13.38 32.23 8.63
N ASP A 100 -13.48 32.39 9.94
CA ASP A 100 -14.71 32.12 10.71
C ASP A 100 -15.32 30.73 10.47
N GLY A 101 -14.49 29.72 10.17
CA GLY A 101 -14.93 28.36 9.85
C GLY A 101 -15.42 28.15 8.41
N MET A 102 -15.42 29.20 7.58
CA MET A 102 -15.76 29.15 6.15
C MET A 102 -14.50 29.02 5.30
N ASP A 103 -14.50 28.04 4.39
CA ASP A 103 -13.42 27.83 3.42
C ASP A 103 -13.39 28.97 2.40
N CYS A 104 -12.32 29.76 2.45
CA CYS A 104 -12.11 30.91 1.59
C CYS A 104 -11.28 30.56 0.34
N GLY A 105 -11.00 29.28 0.11
CA GLY A 105 -10.22 28.79 -1.02
C GLY A 105 -8.74 28.56 -0.69
N SER A 106 -8.01 28.13 -1.73
CA SER A 106 -6.59 27.75 -1.72
C SER A 106 -5.72 28.77 -2.41
#